data_AF-A0A5D0MX18-F1
#
_entry.id   AF-A0A5D0MX18-F1
#
_cell.length_a   1.000
_cell.length_b   1.000
_cell.length_c   1.000
_cell.angle_alpha   90.00
_cell.angle_beta   90.00
_cell.angle_gamma   90.00
#
_symmetry.space_group_name_H-M   'P 1'
#
loop_
_entity.id
_entity.type
_entity.pdbx_description
1 polymer ?
#
loop_
_entity_poly.entity_id
_entity_poly.type
_entity_poly.pdbx_seq_one_letter_code
_entity_poly.pdbx_strand_id
1 'polypeptide(L)'
;MLREFARRKFSRLTAWTGDDGPVPAEADVVGVEYRGRLGHPSSYGLLMARAADSPGLQIDLSPMPVALSVPGDEVTLGLTEPEYAGALHTAGRSLCRGLVITGVGEGLYGSSVVVFTRLVAVVSLLLAAGLMPVDEADLWATWDDAWPD
;
A
#
# COMPACT_ATOMS: atom_id res chain seq x y z
N MET A 1 15.83 -1.41 -2.36
CA MET A 1 16.00 -1.19 -0.90
C MET A 1 14.74 -1.66 -0.20
N LEU A 2 14.84 -2.28 0.99
CA LEU A 2 13.68 -2.70 1.81
C LEU A 2 13.81 -2.20 3.25
N ARG A 3 12.69 -1.78 3.85
CA ARG A 3 12.59 -1.38 5.26
C ARG A 3 11.29 -1.88 5.88
N GLU A 4 11.37 -2.37 7.10
CA GLU A 4 10.21 -2.78 7.90
C GLU A 4 9.91 -1.77 9.01
N PHE A 5 8.61 -1.57 9.28
CA PHE A 5 8.07 -0.75 10.35
C PHE A 5 7.12 -1.63 11.18
N ALA A 6 7.43 -1.83 12.46
CA ALA A 6 6.67 -2.74 13.31
C ALA A 6 5.72 -1.97 14.22
N ARG A 7 4.44 -2.37 14.28
CA ARG A 7 3.49 -1.83 15.25
C ARG A 7 2.98 -2.94 16.15
N ARG A 8 3.42 -2.87 17.41
CA ARG A 8 3.10 -3.88 18.43
C ARG A 8 3.51 -5.28 17.91
N LYS A 9 2.89 -6.35 18.44
CA LYS A 9 3.27 -7.73 18.11
C LYS A 9 2.67 -8.28 16.80
N PHE A 10 1.71 -7.59 16.18
CA PHE A 10 0.83 -8.21 15.17
C PHE A 10 0.61 -7.41 13.89
N SER A 11 1.16 -6.19 13.78
CA SER A 11 1.01 -5.35 12.59
C SER A 11 2.38 -4.94 12.09
N ARG A 12 2.58 -5.03 10.77
CA ARG A 12 3.82 -4.63 10.11
C ARG A 12 3.51 -3.94 8.79
N LEU A 13 4.30 -2.92 8.49
CA LEU A 13 4.42 -2.35 7.15
C LEU A 13 5.82 -2.65 6.62
N THR A 14 5.89 -3.14 5.40
CA THR A 14 7.15 -3.30 4.66
C THR A 14 7.12 -2.33 3.49
N ALA A 15 8.12 -1.46 3.38
CA ALA A 15 8.27 -0.55 2.26
C ALA A 15 9.54 -0.88 1.47
N TRP A 16 9.48 -0.78 0.14
CA TRP A 16 10.64 -1.05 -0.70
C TRP A 16 10.67 -0.24 -2.00
N THR A 17 11.84 -0.24 -2.63
CA THR A 17 12.11 0.19 -4.00
C THR A 17 12.98 -0.85 -4.71
N GLY A 18 12.94 -0.93 -6.03
CA GLY A 18 13.67 -1.94 -6.80
C GLY A 18 13.22 -3.37 -6.48
N ASP A 19 14.16 -4.31 -6.51
CA ASP A 19 13.86 -5.76 -6.49
C ASP A 19 13.88 -6.41 -5.09
N ASP A 20 14.10 -5.62 -4.02
CA ASP A 20 14.25 -6.18 -2.67
C ASP A 20 12.91 -6.55 -2.00
N GLY A 21 11.79 -6.19 -2.61
CA GLY A 21 10.45 -6.42 -2.08
C GLY A 21 9.75 -7.68 -2.59
N PRO A 22 8.53 -7.93 -2.09
CA PRO A 22 7.70 -9.06 -2.54
C PRO A 22 7.33 -8.98 -4.03
N VAL A 23 7.28 -7.76 -4.58
CA VAL A 23 7.04 -7.49 -6.00
C VAL A 23 8.11 -6.52 -6.49
N PRO A 24 8.84 -6.82 -7.59
CA PRO A 24 9.82 -5.91 -8.17
C PRO A 24 9.20 -4.54 -8.50
N ALA A 25 9.82 -3.46 -8.02
CA ALA A 25 9.38 -2.10 -8.30
C ALA A 25 10.26 -1.45 -9.38
N GLU A 26 9.62 -0.79 -10.35
CA GLU A 26 10.32 0.01 -11.36
C GLU A 26 11.10 1.19 -10.74
N ALA A 27 11.97 1.80 -11.56
CA ALA A 27 12.75 2.95 -11.14
C ALA A 27 11.88 4.20 -11.00
N ASP A 28 11.50 4.54 -9.76
CA ASP A 28 10.60 5.64 -9.30
C ASP A 28 9.36 5.15 -8.54
N VAL A 29 9.14 3.83 -8.49
CA VAL A 29 8.03 3.21 -7.78
C VAL A 29 8.43 2.86 -6.35
N VAL A 30 7.54 3.18 -5.41
CA VAL A 30 7.60 2.71 -4.02
C VAL A 30 6.51 1.66 -3.83
N GLY A 31 6.90 0.50 -3.32
CA GLY A 31 5.98 -0.54 -2.85
C GLY A 31 5.80 -0.47 -1.34
N VAL A 32 4.57 -0.70 -0.88
CA VAL A 32 4.20 -0.80 0.53
C VAL A 32 3.28 -1.99 0.73
N GLU A 33 3.58 -2.84 1.69
CA GLU A 33 2.79 -4.02 2.06
C GLU A 33 2.44 -3.92 3.54
N TYR A 34 1.14 -4.02 3.85
CA TYR A 34 0.63 -4.16 5.20
C TYR A 34 0.29 -5.61 5.49
N ARG A 35 0.79 -6.11 6.63
CA ARG A 35 0.40 -7.41 7.20
C ARG A 35 -0.05 -7.22 8.65
N GLY A 36 -1.34 -7.40 8.88
CA GLY A 36 -2.03 -7.38 10.17
C GLY A 36 -2.32 -8.78 10.71
N ARG A 37 -3.24 -8.86 11.69
CA ARG A 37 -3.53 -10.09 12.43
C ARG A 37 -4.50 -11.01 11.68
N LEU A 38 -4.04 -12.24 11.40
CA LEU A 38 -4.84 -13.35 10.87
C LEU A 38 -6.17 -13.54 11.62
N GLY A 39 -7.29 -13.56 10.89
CA GLY A 39 -8.65 -13.72 11.43
C GLY A 39 -9.36 -12.44 11.87
N HIS A 40 -8.77 -11.26 11.65
CA HIS A 40 -9.46 -9.97 11.74
C HIS A 40 -9.79 -9.47 10.32
N PRO A 41 -10.98 -8.90 10.06
CA PRO A 41 -11.46 -8.49 8.72
C PRO A 41 -10.66 -7.34 8.04
N SER A 42 -9.39 -7.13 8.36
CA SER A 42 -8.62 -5.93 7.96
C SER A 42 -7.10 -6.14 8.05
N SER A 43 -6.55 -7.14 7.37
CA SER A 43 -5.19 -7.60 7.69
C SER A 43 -4.21 -7.66 6.54
N TYR A 44 -4.63 -7.43 5.30
CA TYR A 44 -3.69 -7.42 4.18
C TYR A 44 -3.98 -6.33 3.17
N GLY A 45 -2.92 -5.76 2.63
CA GLY A 45 -2.97 -4.96 1.41
C GLY A 45 -1.57 -4.63 0.95
N LEU A 46 -1.39 -4.60 -0.36
CA LEU A 46 -0.15 -4.15 -0.99
C LEU A 46 -0.48 -3.08 -2.01
N LEU A 47 0.32 -2.02 -2.03
CA LEU A 47 0.19 -0.93 -2.98
C LEU A 47 1.56 -0.56 -3.52
N MET A 48 1.65 -0.39 -4.83
CA MET A 48 2.83 0.15 -5.51
C MET A 48 2.41 1.39 -6.25
N ALA A 49 3.16 2.48 -6.06
CA ALA A 49 2.85 3.75 -6.69
C ALA A 49 4.09 4.56 -7.00
N ARG A 50 3.92 5.47 -7.95
CA ARG A 50 4.85 6.57 -8.22
C ARG A 50 4.11 7.91 -8.15
N ALA A 51 4.86 8.99 -7.98
CA ALA A 51 4.30 10.33 -8.03
C ALA A 51 3.81 10.67 -9.44
N ALA A 52 2.71 11.44 -9.52
CA ALA A 52 2.19 11.99 -10.76
C ALA A 52 2.40 13.51 -10.81
N ASP A 53 2.59 14.03 -12.03
CA ASP A 53 2.73 15.48 -12.29
C ASP A 53 1.38 16.23 -12.21
N SER A 54 0.27 15.50 -12.15
CA SER A 54 -1.08 16.05 -12.03
C SER A 54 -1.73 15.64 -10.70
N PRO A 55 -2.66 16.44 -10.13
CA PRO A 55 -3.41 16.05 -8.95
C PRO A 55 -4.34 14.85 -9.19
N GLY A 56 -4.63 14.12 -8.11
CA GLY A 56 -5.56 12.99 -8.12
C GLY A 56 -4.87 11.62 -8.20
N LEU A 57 -5.65 10.58 -8.48
CA LEU A 57 -5.15 9.21 -8.52
C LEU A 57 -5.51 8.53 -9.84
N GLN A 58 -4.48 7.97 -10.47
CA GLN A 58 -4.57 7.15 -11.67
C GLN A 58 -4.23 5.71 -11.30
N ILE A 59 -4.90 4.76 -11.96
CA ILE A 59 -4.66 3.32 -11.77
C ILE A 59 -4.17 2.79 -13.11
N ASP A 60 -2.91 2.37 -13.16
CA ASP A 60 -2.23 1.82 -14.32
C ASP A 60 -1.64 0.47 -13.96
N LEU A 61 -2.50 -0.54 -13.90
CA LEU A 61 -2.12 -1.88 -13.48
C LEU A 61 -1.64 -2.67 -14.69
N SER A 62 -0.40 -3.13 -14.61
CA SER A 62 0.06 -4.24 -15.43
C SER A 62 -0.13 -5.54 -14.64
N PRO A 63 -1.16 -6.35 -14.93
CA PRO A 63 -1.41 -7.57 -14.18
C PRO A 63 -0.22 -8.53 -14.36
N MET A 64 0.37 -8.94 -13.23
CA MET A 64 1.46 -9.92 -13.19
C MET A 64 1.11 -10.99 -12.16
N PRO A 65 1.17 -12.29 -12.50
CA PRO A 65 0.96 -13.34 -11.51
C PRO A 65 2.13 -13.34 -10.51
N VAL A 66 1.84 -13.07 -9.25
CA VAL A 66 2.78 -13.24 -8.14
C VAL A 66 2.10 -14.04 -7.05
N ALA A 67 2.73 -15.13 -6.63
CA ALA A 67 2.29 -15.90 -5.48
C ALA A 67 2.86 -15.26 -4.21
N LEU A 68 2.14 -14.31 -3.63
CA LEU A 68 2.46 -13.80 -2.30
C LEU A 68 1.88 -14.75 -1.25
N SER A 69 2.77 -15.46 -0.54
CA SER A 69 2.36 -16.35 0.53
C SER A 69 2.06 -15.54 1.79
N VAL A 70 0.78 -15.25 2.00
CA VAL A 70 0.27 -14.71 3.26
C VAL A 70 -0.32 -15.88 4.05
N PRO A 71 0.12 -16.15 5.28
CA PRO A 71 -0.45 -17.24 6.07
C PRO A 71 -1.98 -17.08 6.16
N GLY A 72 -2.72 -18.10 5.73
CA GLY A 72 -4.18 -18.13 5.81
C GLY A 72 -4.92 -17.23 4.82
N ASP A 73 -4.24 -16.71 3.79
CA ASP A 73 -4.87 -15.91 2.73
C ASP A 73 -4.20 -16.16 1.37
N GLU A 74 -4.97 -16.04 0.29
CA GLU A 74 -4.46 -16.10 -1.07
C GLU A 74 -4.44 -14.69 -1.64
N VAL A 75 -3.29 -14.22 -2.11
CA VAL A 75 -3.16 -12.86 -2.62
C VAL A 75 -3.07 -12.87 -4.14
N THR A 76 -3.89 -12.03 -4.76
CA THR A 76 -3.85 -11.75 -6.21
C THR A 76 -3.25 -10.36 -6.43
N LEU A 77 -2.37 -10.24 -7.42
CA LEU A 77 -1.96 -8.93 -7.92
C LEU A 77 -2.94 -8.44 -8.99
N GLY A 78 -3.50 -7.28 -8.73
CA GLY A 78 -4.58 -6.70 -9.52
C GLY A 78 -5.60 -6.03 -8.61
N LEU A 79 -6.63 -5.50 -9.24
CA LEU A 79 -7.74 -4.84 -8.59
C LEU A 79 -9.00 -5.58 -9.01
N THR A 80 -9.37 -6.63 -8.27
CA THR A 80 -10.47 -7.53 -8.63
C THR A 80 -11.81 -7.03 -8.12
N GLU A 81 -11.81 -6.35 -6.96
CA GLU A 81 -13.04 -5.86 -6.34
C GLU A 81 -13.26 -4.35 -6.57
N PRO A 82 -14.44 -3.92 -7.08
CA PRO A 82 -14.73 -2.51 -7.35
C PRO A 82 -14.65 -1.58 -6.13
N GLU A 83 -14.93 -2.09 -4.93
CA GLU A 83 -14.87 -1.29 -3.69
C GLU A 83 -13.45 -0.82 -3.38
N TYR A 84 -12.43 -1.61 -3.70
CA TYR A 84 -11.04 -1.23 -3.48
C TYR A 84 -10.63 -0.14 -4.46
N ALA A 85 -11.08 -0.20 -5.72
CA ALA A 85 -10.90 0.89 -6.68
C ALA A 85 -11.54 2.19 -6.18
N GLY A 86 -12.77 2.10 -5.66
CA GLY A 86 -13.49 3.23 -5.08
C GLY A 86 -12.78 3.82 -3.86
N ALA A 87 -12.21 2.97 -3.00
CA ALA A 87 -11.42 3.38 -1.84
C ALA A 87 -10.15 4.12 -2.26
N LEU A 88 -9.38 3.57 -3.20
CA LEU A 88 -8.16 4.19 -3.73
C LEU A 88 -8.47 5.58 -4.33
N HIS A 89 -9.46 5.67 -5.22
CA HIS A 89 -9.83 6.97 -5.81
C HIS A 89 -10.32 7.98 -4.78
N THR A 90 -11.02 7.53 -3.73
CA THR A 90 -11.47 8.43 -2.66
C THR A 90 -10.31 8.92 -1.81
N ALA A 91 -9.38 8.05 -1.44
CA ALA A 91 -8.17 8.40 -0.71
C ALA A 91 -7.26 9.33 -1.51
N GLY A 92 -7.16 9.11 -2.82
CA GLY A 92 -6.32 9.91 -3.72
C GLY A 92 -6.84 11.30 -4.04
N ARG A 93 -8.13 11.59 -3.79
CA ARG A 93 -8.77 12.88 -4.14
C ARG A 93 -8.21 14.07 -3.36
N SER A 94 -7.73 13.85 -2.14
CA SER A 94 -7.21 14.90 -1.27
C SER A 94 -5.70 15.12 -1.39
N LEU A 95 -5.01 14.34 -2.22
CA LEU A 95 -3.56 14.43 -2.34
C LEU A 95 -3.13 15.69 -3.11
N CYS A 96 -2.22 16.46 -2.52
CA CYS A 96 -1.68 17.68 -3.15
C CYS A 96 -0.81 17.38 -4.38
N ARG A 97 -0.15 16.21 -4.41
CA ARG A 97 0.55 15.64 -5.57
C ARG A 97 -0.12 14.33 -5.92
N GLY A 98 -0.42 14.10 -7.19
CA GLY A 98 -1.12 12.89 -7.57
C GLY A 98 -0.26 11.65 -7.49
N LEU A 99 -0.92 10.51 -7.64
CA LEU A 99 -0.31 9.19 -7.64
C LEU A 99 -0.74 8.41 -8.88
N VAL A 100 0.21 7.65 -9.43
CA VAL A 100 -0.09 6.55 -10.35
C VAL A 100 0.11 5.25 -9.59
N ILE A 101 -0.97 4.51 -9.35
CA ILE A 101 -0.93 3.17 -8.77
C ILE A 101 -0.54 2.19 -9.87
N THR A 102 0.59 1.51 -9.69
CA THR A 102 1.18 0.57 -10.65
C THR A 102 1.02 -0.89 -10.24
N GLY A 103 0.69 -1.14 -8.97
CA GLY A 103 0.46 -2.48 -8.45
C GLY A 103 -0.45 -2.45 -7.22
N VAL A 104 -1.33 -3.44 -7.13
CA VAL A 104 -2.22 -3.67 -5.99
C VAL A 104 -2.15 -5.15 -5.67
N GLY A 105 -1.97 -5.52 -4.41
CA GLY A 105 -2.12 -6.89 -3.94
C GLY A 105 -3.31 -7.01 -3.01
N GLU A 106 -4.25 -7.86 -3.41
CA GLU A 106 -5.53 -8.08 -2.75
C GLU A 106 -5.55 -9.50 -2.18
N GLY A 107 -5.76 -9.60 -0.87
CA GLY A 107 -6.02 -10.87 -0.21
C GLY A 107 -7.47 -11.28 -0.43
N LEU A 108 -7.68 -12.54 -0.77
CA LEU A 108 -8.99 -13.15 -0.99
C LEU A 108 -9.92 -12.99 0.22
N TYR A 109 -9.36 -13.01 1.44
CA TYR A 109 -10.12 -12.90 2.68
C TYR A 109 -9.66 -11.75 3.59
N GLY A 110 -8.39 -11.34 3.49
CA GLY A 110 -7.74 -10.46 4.45
C GLY A 110 -7.74 -8.99 4.07
N SER A 111 -8.12 -8.61 2.85
CA SER A 111 -8.12 -7.22 2.40
C SER A 111 -9.35 -6.43 2.82
N SER A 112 -9.19 -5.10 2.87
CA SER A 112 -10.27 -4.19 3.22
C SER A 112 -10.03 -2.80 2.63
N VAL A 113 -11.13 -2.07 2.38
CA VAL A 113 -11.10 -0.67 1.91
C VAL A 113 -10.30 0.25 2.84
N VAL A 114 -10.32 -0.04 4.15
CA VAL A 114 -9.59 0.74 5.16
C VAL A 114 -8.09 0.61 4.95
N VAL A 115 -7.59 -0.61 4.73
CA VAL A 115 -6.15 -0.85 4.50
C VAL A 115 -5.70 -0.14 3.23
N PHE A 116 -6.42 -0.26 2.11
CA PHE A 116 -6.05 0.42 0.87
C PHE A 116 -6.07 1.94 0.99
N THR A 117 -7.05 2.49 1.71
CA THR A 117 -7.09 3.94 1.97
C THR A 117 -5.87 4.40 2.78
N ARG A 118 -5.49 3.65 3.83
CA ARG A 118 -4.32 3.97 4.64
C ARG A 118 -3.00 3.80 3.87
N LEU A 119 -2.92 2.78 3.00
CA LEU A 119 -1.76 2.57 2.13
C LEU A 119 -1.53 3.72 1.15
N VAL A 120 -2.60 4.36 0.64
CA VAL A 120 -2.48 5.55 -0.22
C VAL A 120 -1.78 6.69 0.53
N ALA A 121 -2.13 6.93 1.80
CA ALA A 121 -1.47 7.96 2.60
C ALA A 121 0.01 7.61 2.88
N VAL A 122 0.29 6.37 3.27
CA VAL A 122 1.65 5.91 3.56
C VAL A 122 2.55 5.97 2.32
N VAL A 123 2.09 5.47 1.17
CA VAL A 123 2.92 5.52 -0.06
C VAL A 123 3.14 6.97 -0.51
N SER A 124 2.16 7.86 -0.34
CA SER A 124 2.32 9.28 -0.64
C SER A 124 3.40 9.95 0.24
N LEU A 125 3.39 9.67 1.55
CA LEU A 125 4.44 10.12 2.48
C LEU A 125 5.81 9.63 2.03
N LEU A 126 5.93 8.33 1.73
CA LEU A 126 7.20 7.71 1.35
C LEU A 126 7.73 8.22 0.01
N LEU A 127 6.86 8.53 -0.94
CA LEU A 127 7.24 9.15 -2.21
C LEU A 127 7.70 10.61 -2.02
N ALA A 128 7.10 11.34 -1.07
CA ALA A 128 7.45 12.72 -0.80
C ALA A 128 8.75 12.88 0.01
N ALA A 129 8.95 12.04 1.03
CA ALA A 129 10.06 12.15 1.96
C ALA A 129 11.22 11.17 1.63
N GLY A 130 10.92 10.04 0.97
CA GLY A 130 11.85 8.93 0.75
C GLY A 130 11.79 7.89 1.89
N LEU A 131 12.25 6.66 1.61
CA LEU A 131 12.13 5.55 2.56
C LEU A 131 13.02 5.67 3.80
N MET A 132 14.23 6.23 3.67
CA MET A 132 15.20 6.31 4.76
C MET A 132 14.92 7.40 5.81
N PRO A 133 14.57 8.63 5.43
CA PRO A 133 14.40 9.71 6.41
C PRO A 133 13.08 9.65 7.19
N VAL A 134 12.07 8.89 6.72
CA VAL A 134 10.78 8.77 7.42
C VAL A 134 10.96 8.01 8.74
N ASP A 135 10.54 8.59 9.86
CA ASP A 135 10.54 7.87 11.13
C ASP A 135 9.30 6.96 11.27
N GLU A 136 9.40 5.98 12.18
CA GLU A 136 8.33 5.00 12.38
C GLU A 136 7.06 5.62 13.01
N ALA A 137 7.20 6.62 13.87
CA ALA A 137 6.07 7.28 14.53
C ALA A 137 5.26 8.11 13.53
N ASP A 138 5.92 8.90 12.68
CA ASP A 138 5.31 9.69 11.62
C ASP A 138 4.57 8.81 10.60
N LEU A 139 5.16 7.66 10.26
CA LEU A 139 4.53 6.69 9.36
C LEU A 139 3.25 6.10 9.96
N TRP A 140 3.26 5.71 11.24
CA TRP A 140 2.07 5.18 11.90
C TRP A 140 1.02 6.25 12.21
N ALA A 141 1.43 7.49 12.50
CA ALA A 141 0.52 8.62 12.62
C ALA A 141 -0.21 8.87 11.29
N THR A 142 0.53 8.89 10.18
CA THR A 142 -0.03 8.99 8.81
C THR A 142 -1.02 7.86 8.51
N TRP A 143 -0.69 6.62 8.93
CA TRP A 143 -1.58 5.47 8.80
C TRP A 143 -2.88 5.64 9.59
N ASP A 144 -2.79 6.10 10.84
CA ASP A 144 -3.95 6.25 11.73
C ASP A 144 -4.87 7.40 11.26
N ASP A 145 -4.31 8.54 10.86
CA ASP A 145 -5.08 9.73 10.44
C ASP A 145 -5.81 9.55 9.10
N ALA A 146 -5.39 8.60 8.27
CA ALA A 146 -5.94 8.39 6.93
C ALA A 146 -7.35 7.78 6.93
N TRP A 147 -7.86 7.27 8.06
CA TRP A 147 -9.23 6.78 8.16
C TRP A 147 -9.79 7.08 9.56
N PRO A 148 -10.80 7.95 9.69
CA PRO A 148 -11.43 8.21 10.99
C PRO A 148 -12.16 6.96 11.48
N ASP A 149 -11.91 6.58 12.73
CA ASP A 149 -12.58 5.48 13.44
C ASP A 149 -14.10 5.72 13.59
#